data_AF-A0A6J8ERY7-F1
#
_entry.id   AF-A0A6J8ERY7-F1
#
_cell.length_a   1.000
_cell.length_b   1.000
_cell.length_c   1.000
_cell.angle_alpha   90.00
_cell.angle_beta   90.00
_cell.angle_gamma   90.00
#
_symmetry.space_group_name_H-M   'P 1'
#
loop_
_entity.id
_entity.type
_entity.pdbx_description
1 polymer ?
#
loop_
_entity_poly.entity_id
_entity_poly.type
_entity_poly.pdbx_seq_one_letter_code
_entity_poly.pdbx_strand_id
1 'polypeptide(L)'
;MDNYKKYRNLTNKLIRSSKSKYFMEAINNDKNCKTLWRLLKVLNSATDHDIDMITYEDKNLTDKIDIVNCLNDHFSSVGEKLIPHPHSNFESEKINNYVKSKINDNTLFSLYTVTNGDVFKYLTNLDINKSTGTDGVGPRILKVSKSIIVDSLNHIINLSLCTGMMTYSEIAVESYL
;
A
#
# COMPACT_ATOMS: atom_id res chain seq x y z
N MET A 1 -51.48 11.34 24.82
CA MET A 1 -50.67 10.86 23.66
C MET A 1 -49.60 11.86 23.23
N ASP A 2 -49.91 13.17 23.22
CA ASP A 2 -49.03 14.19 22.61
C ASP A 2 -47.77 14.55 23.41
N ASN A 3 -47.85 14.54 24.74
CA ASN A 3 -46.68 14.78 25.58
C ASN A 3 -45.61 13.69 25.38
N TYR A 4 -46.01 12.42 25.30
CA TYR A 4 -45.07 11.32 25.00
C TYR A 4 -44.34 11.54 23.67
N LYS A 5 -45.07 11.87 22.60
CA LYS A 5 -44.47 12.15 21.28
C LYS A 5 -43.50 13.34 21.35
N LYS A 6 -43.88 14.41 22.06
CA LYS A 6 -43.04 15.61 22.24
C LYS A 6 -41.74 15.29 22.99
N TYR A 7 -41.82 14.58 24.11
CA TYR A 7 -40.64 14.18 24.87
C TYR A 7 -39.76 13.20 24.08
N ARG A 8 -40.35 12.19 23.43
CA ARG A 8 -39.61 11.26 22.55
C ARG A 8 -38.85 12.00 21.45
N ASN A 9 -39.49 12.95 20.78
CA ASN A 9 -38.87 13.74 19.72
C ASN A 9 -37.76 14.64 20.25
N LEU A 10 -37.97 15.26 21.42
CA LEU A 10 -36.95 16.07 22.09
C LEU A 10 -35.74 15.22 22.48
N THR A 11 -35.95 14.06 23.11
CA THR A 11 -34.88 13.12 23.48
C THR A 11 -34.11 12.66 22.26
N ASN A 12 -34.80 12.26 21.18
CA ASN A 12 -34.15 11.87 19.92
C ASN A 12 -33.33 13.02 19.32
N LYS A 13 -33.85 14.25 19.35
CA LYS A 13 -33.14 15.45 18.89
C LYS A 13 -31.87 15.68 19.71
N LEU A 14 -31.96 15.61 21.04
CA LEU A 14 -30.82 15.76 21.93
C LEU A 14 -29.78 14.68 21.69
N ILE A 15 -30.18 13.40 21.60
CA ILE A 15 -29.27 12.28 21.30
C ILE A 15 -28.53 12.51 19.98
N ARG A 16 -29.24 12.90 18.92
CA ARG A 16 -28.63 13.16 17.60
C ARG A 16 -27.65 14.33 17.67
N SER A 17 -28.04 15.42 18.34
CA SER A 17 -27.22 16.62 18.50
C SER A 17 -25.95 16.32 19.30
N SER A 18 -26.05 15.60 20.42
CA SER A 18 -24.90 15.20 21.24
C SER A 18 -23.94 14.28 20.49
N LYS A 19 -24.44 13.29 19.75
CA LYS A 19 -23.60 12.41 18.91
C LYS A 19 -22.86 13.21 17.83
N SER A 20 -23.57 14.08 17.10
CA SER A 20 -22.96 14.92 16.08
C SER A 20 -21.86 15.81 16.65
N LYS A 21 -22.12 16.47 17.79
CA LYS A 21 -21.15 17.33 18.46
C LYS A 21 -19.89 16.57 18.87
N TYR A 22 -20.05 15.38 19.46
CA TYR A 22 -18.92 14.51 19.84
C TYR A 22 -18.01 14.17 18.64
N PHE A 23 -18.58 13.71 17.53
CA PHE A 23 -17.77 13.35 16.35
C PHE A 23 -17.11 14.56 15.70
N MET A 24 -17.81 15.70 15.62
CA MET A 24 -17.22 16.93 15.06
C MET A 24 -16.04 17.43 15.91
N GLU A 25 -16.17 17.43 17.23
CA GLU A 25 -15.08 17.80 18.13
C GLU A 25 -13.92 16.80 18.04
N ALA A 26 -14.20 15.49 18.01
CA ALA A 26 -13.17 14.46 17.92
C ALA A 26 -12.40 14.50 16.59
N ILE A 27 -13.06 14.81 15.47
CA ILE A 27 -12.44 14.96 14.15
C ILE A 27 -11.60 16.24 14.09
N ASN A 28 -12.12 17.36 14.61
CA ASN A 28 -11.43 18.65 14.53
C ASN A 28 -10.22 18.76 15.47
N ASN A 29 -10.25 18.06 16.61
CA ASN A 29 -9.20 18.15 17.63
C ASN A 29 -8.08 17.12 17.47
N ASP A 30 -8.27 16.04 16.71
CA ASP A 30 -7.27 15.00 16.55
C ASP A 30 -6.54 15.10 15.19
N LYS A 31 -5.21 15.24 15.23
CA LYS A 31 -4.34 15.23 14.04
C LYS A 31 -3.91 13.80 13.66
N ASN A 32 -4.29 12.80 14.44
CA ASN A 32 -3.90 11.41 14.23
C ASN A 32 -4.84 10.72 13.23
N CYS A 33 -4.30 10.41 12.06
CA CYS A 33 -5.02 9.72 10.99
C CYS A 33 -5.61 8.37 11.46
N LYS A 34 -4.95 7.65 12.38
CA LYS A 34 -5.44 6.37 12.91
C LYS A 34 -6.72 6.55 13.74
N THR A 35 -6.80 7.60 14.55
CA THR A 35 -8.00 7.90 15.33
C THR A 35 -9.14 8.34 14.41
N LEU A 36 -8.83 9.18 13.42
CA LEU A 36 -9.79 9.60 12.41
C LEU A 36 -10.39 8.41 11.67
N TRP A 37 -9.56 7.47 11.20
CA TRP A 37 -10.01 6.24 10.57
C TRP A 37 -10.90 5.38 11.48
N ARG A 38 -10.57 5.28 12.76
CA ARG A 38 -11.41 4.57 13.74
C ARG A 38 -12.76 5.24 13.92
N LEU A 39 -12.80 6.57 14.03
CA LEU A 39 -14.04 7.34 14.14
C LEU A 39 -14.89 7.22 12.88
N LEU A 40 -14.28 7.32 11.71
CA LEU A 40 -14.93 7.11 10.42
C LEU A 40 -15.50 5.70 10.30
N LYS A 41 -14.81 4.66 10.80
CA LYS A 41 -15.34 3.30 10.80
C LYS A 41 -16.55 3.11 11.72
N VAL A 42 -16.63 3.87 12.81
CA VAL A 42 -17.82 3.90 13.68
C VAL A 42 -18.99 4.63 13.03
N LEU A 43 -18.71 5.69 12.26
CA LEU A 43 -19.72 6.44 11.49
C LEU A 43 -20.21 5.67 10.27
N ASN A 44 -19.27 5.08 9.54
CA ASN A 44 -19.44 4.21 8.39
C ASN A 44 -19.32 2.76 8.85
N SER A 45 -20.22 2.34 9.75
CA SER A 45 -20.45 0.92 10.00
C SER A 45 -21.08 0.30 8.74
N ALA A 46 -20.31 0.27 7.65
CA ALA A 46 -20.62 -0.42 6.44
C ALA A 46 -20.50 -1.91 6.74
N THR A 47 -21.61 -2.61 6.54
CA THR A 47 -21.58 -4.02 6.24
C THR A 47 -20.74 -4.23 4.97
N ASP A 48 -19.93 -5.28 4.96
CA ASP A 48 -19.14 -5.67 3.79
C ASP A 48 -20.12 -5.85 2.63
N HIS A 49 -20.12 -4.90 1.70
CA HIS A 49 -20.96 -4.97 0.51
C HIS A 49 -20.01 -5.18 -0.66
N ASP A 50 -20.20 -6.32 -1.32
CA ASP A 50 -19.62 -6.53 -2.64
C ASP A 50 -20.06 -5.40 -3.57
N ILE A 51 -19.20 -5.07 -4.54
CA ILE A 51 -19.56 -4.13 -5.59
C ILE A 51 -20.61 -4.83 -6.46
N ASP A 52 -21.87 -4.42 -6.31
CA ASP A 52 -22.99 -5.01 -7.07
C ASP A 52 -23.01 -4.57 -8.54
N MET A 53 -22.46 -3.39 -8.83
CA MET A 53 -22.41 -2.85 -10.19
C MET A 53 -21.33 -1.77 -10.34
N ILE A 54 -20.64 -1.76 -11.48
CA ILE A 54 -19.85 -0.62 -11.94
C ILE A 54 -20.34 -0.15 -13.30
N THR A 55 -20.23 1.15 -13.55
CA THR A 55 -20.47 1.74 -14.87
C THR A 55 -19.14 2.12 -15.50
N TYR A 56 -18.81 1.54 -16.65
CA TYR A 56 -17.58 1.80 -17.40
C TYR A 56 -17.91 1.96 -18.89
N GLU A 57 -17.49 3.07 -19.51
CA GLU A 57 -17.77 3.39 -20.92
C GLU A 57 -19.26 3.20 -21.30
N ASP A 58 -20.16 3.78 -20.48
CA ASP A 58 -21.62 3.70 -20.61
C ASP A 58 -22.23 2.27 -20.53
N LYS A 59 -21.45 1.28 -20.10
CA LYS A 59 -21.92 -0.08 -19.82
C LYS A 59 -21.99 -0.35 -18.33
N ASN A 60 -23.07 -0.98 -17.91
CA ASN A 60 -23.27 -1.42 -16.53
C ASN A 60 -22.82 -2.89 -16.40
N LEU A 61 -21.75 -3.12 -15.66
CA LEU A 61 -21.22 -4.45 -15.35
C LEU A 61 -21.73 -4.88 -13.98
N THR A 62 -22.33 -6.06 -13.91
CA THR A 62 -22.91 -6.64 -12.67
C THR A 62 -22.30 -8.00 -12.33
N ASP A 63 -21.65 -8.67 -13.29
CA ASP A 63 -20.91 -9.90 -13.03
C ASP A 63 -19.59 -9.59 -12.33
N LYS A 64 -19.26 -10.37 -11.30
CA LYS A 64 -18.08 -10.13 -10.45
C LYS A 64 -16.76 -10.28 -11.21
N ILE A 65 -16.67 -11.24 -12.12
CA ILE A 65 -15.46 -11.48 -12.91
C ILE A 65 -15.27 -10.32 -13.89
N ASP A 66 -16.35 -9.90 -14.55
CA ASP A 66 -16.32 -8.75 -15.45
C ASP A 66 -15.94 -7.45 -14.73
N ILE A 67 -16.46 -7.23 -13.51
CA ILE A 67 -16.08 -6.10 -12.65
C ILE A 67 -14.58 -6.13 -12.35
N VAL A 68 -14.05 -7.29 -11.91
CA VAL A 68 -12.61 -7.44 -11.57
C VAL A 68 -11.73 -7.22 -12.79
N ASN A 69 -12.07 -7.82 -13.94
CA ASN A 69 -11.32 -7.66 -15.18
C ASN A 69 -11.35 -6.21 -15.64
N CYS A 70 -12.51 -5.57 -15.62
CA CYS A 70 -12.64 -4.15 -15.96
C CYS A 70 -11.78 -3.25 -15.08
N LEU A 71 -11.73 -3.51 -13.76
CA LEU A 71 -10.87 -2.76 -12.85
C LEU A 71 -9.39 -3.01 -13.13
N ASN A 72 -9.00 -4.26 -13.34
CA ASN A 72 -7.62 -4.62 -13.66
C ASN A 72 -7.16 -3.95 -14.96
N ASP A 73 -7.96 -4.06 -16.03
CA ASP A 73 -7.69 -3.45 -17.32
C ASP A 73 -7.65 -1.94 -17.22
N HIS A 74 -8.56 -1.33 -16.46
CA HIS A 74 -8.55 0.11 -16.23
C HIS A 74 -7.23 0.54 -15.57
N PHE A 75 -6.90 0.01 -14.40
CA PHE A 75 -5.72 0.47 -13.65
C PHE A 75 -4.39 0.06 -14.28
N SER A 76 -4.32 -1.04 -15.03
CA SER A 76 -3.13 -1.41 -15.80
C SER A 76 -2.93 -0.53 -17.04
N SER A 77 -4.01 -0.23 -17.79
CA SER A 77 -3.94 0.55 -19.04
C SER A 77 -3.93 2.07 -18.84
N VAL A 78 -4.25 2.58 -17.65
CA VAL A 78 -4.26 4.03 -17.36
C VAL A 78 -2.91 4.68 -17.68
N GLY A 79 -1.80 3.99 -17.43
CA GLY A 79 -0.46 4.50 -17.79
C GLY A 79 -0.31 4.75 -19.29
N GLU A 80 -0.77 3.82 -20.13
CA GLU A 80 -0.73 3.96 -21.59
C GLU A 80 -1.70 5.03 -22.09
N LYS A 81 -2.91 5.11 -21.49
CA LYS A 81 -3.94 6.09 -21.87
C LYS A 81 -3.56 7.53 -21.51
N LEU A 82 -2.86 7.74 -20.40
CA LEU A 82 -2.45 9.07 -19.93
C LEU A 82 -1.18 9.59 -20.62
N ILE A 83 -0.40 8.71 -21.23
CA ILE A 83 0.84 9.07 -21.91
C ILE A 83 0.60 8.94 -23.43
N PRO A 84 0.08 9.98 -24.10
CA PRO A 84 -0.31 9.89 -25.51
C PRO A 84 0.84 9.45 -26.41
N HIS A 85 2.09 9.67 -25.99
CA HIS A 85 3.30 9.20 -26.64
C HIS A 85 4.36 8.78 -25.59
N PRO A 86 4.52 7.48 -25.29
CA PRO A 86 5.48 7.00 -24.29
C PRO A 86 6.95 7.37 -24.57
N HIS A 87 7.25 7.86 -25.77
CA HIS A 87 8.60 8.23 -26.21
C HIS A 87 8.76 9.66 -26.74
N SER A 88 7.72 10.50 -26.83
CA SER A 88 7.84 11.73 -27.65
C SER A 88 8.56 12.90 -27.00
N ASN A 89 8.99 12.83 -25.74
CA ASN A 89 9.78 13.91 -25.10
C ASN A 89 10.63 13.38 -23.94
N PHE A 90 11.16 12.14 -24.06
CA PHE A 90 12.21 11.73 -23.13
C PHE A 90 13.50 12.45 -23.56
N GLU A 91 13.61 13.73 -23.20
CA GLU A 91 14.79 14.54 -23.42
C GLU A 91 15.90 14.02 -22.51
N SER A 92 16.52 12.93 -22.93
CA SER A 92 17.67 12.29 -22.29
C SER A 92 18.77 13.32 -22.00
N GLU A 93 18.90 14.36 -22.83
CA GLU A 93 19.76 15.51 -22.58
C GLU A 93 19.35 16.33 -21.35
N LYS A 94 18.07 16.65 -21.14
CA LYS A 94 17.63 17.37 -19.92
C LYS A 94 17.91 16.55 -18.66
N ILE A 95 17.66 15.25 -18.70
CA ILE A 95 17.95 14.35 -17.57
C ILE A 95 19.46 14.25 -17.36
N ASN A 96 20.25 14.04 -18.42
CA ASN A 96 21.71 13.99 -18.31
C ASN A 96 22.28 15.31 -17.80
N ASN A 97 21.78 16.46 -18.28
CA ASN A 97 22.21 17.77 -17.82
C ASN A 97 21.81 18.01 -16.36
N TYR A 98 20.61 17.59 -15.96
CA TYR A 98 20.19 17.64 -14.56
C TYR A 98 21.09 16.77 -13.68
N VAL A 99 21.36 15.52 -14.06
CA VAL A 99 22.22 14.60 -13.31
C VAL A 99 23.66 15.14 -13.24
N LYS A 100 24.25 15.59 -14.35
CA LYS A 100 25.57 16.25 -14.39
C LYS A 100 25.63 17.52 -13.54
N SER A 101 24.52 18.27 -13.44
CA SER A 101 24.46 19.45 -12.56
C SER A 101 24.45 19.10 -11.07
N LYS A 102 24.13 17.86 -10.70
CA LYS A 102 23.98 17.39 -9.31
C LYS A 102 25.11 16.48 -8.86
N ILE A 103 25.77 15.81 -9.78
CA ILE A 103 26.75 14.76 -9.50
C ILE A 103 28.04 15.10 -10.23
N ASN A 104 29.17 15.01 -9.53
CA ASN A 104 30.48 15.23 -10.14
C ASN A 104 30.82 14.05 -11.08
N ASP A 105 31.50 14.30 -12.19
CA ASP A 105 31.82 13.27 -13.20
C ASP A 105 32.63 12.08 -12.63
N ASN A 106 33.30 12.27 -11.49
CA ASN A 106 34.05 11.24 -10.79
C ASN A 106 33.23 10.42 -9.77
N THR A 107 31.91 10.61 -9.71
CA THR A 107 31.06 9.90 -8.74
C THR A 107 30.70 8.53 -9.30
N LEU A 108 31.37 7.49 -8.82
CA LEU A 108 31.04 6.11 -9.15
C LEU A 108 29.93 5.60 -8.23
N PHE A 109 28.89 5.04 -8.83
CA PHE A 109 27.90 4.27 -8.08
C PHE A 109 28.44 2.86 -7.85
N SER A 110 28.61 2.48 -6.58
CA SER A 110 28.99 1.14 -6.19
C SER A 110 28.05 0.64 -5.09
N LEU A 111 27.69 -0.64 -5.20
CA LEU A 111 27.01 -1.36 -4.13
C LEU A 111 28.07 -2.02 -3.24
N TYR A 112 27.86 -1.94 -1.93
CA TYR A 112 28.74 -2.56 -0.94
C TYR A 112 28.05 -3.76 -0.32
N THR A 113 28.82 -4.80 -0.03
CA THR A 113 28.35 -5.95 0.75
C THR A 113 27.88 -5.50 2.14
N VAL A 114 26.83 -6.14 2.63
CA VAL A 114 26.30 -5.95 3.99
C VAL A 114 27.03 -6.86 4.98
N THR A 115 27.05 -6.46 6.25
CA THR A 115 27.56 -7.29 7.33
C THR A 115 26.44 -8.08 8.00
N ASN A 116 26.80 -9.17 8.69
CA ASN A 116 25.87 -9.89 9.57
C ASN A 116 25.21 -8.97 10.61
N GLY A 117 25.95 -7.98 11.14
CA GLY A 117 25.41 -7.01 12.08
C GLY A 117 24.30 -6.15 11.48
N ASP A 118 24.45 -5.75 10.21
CA ASP A 118 23.43 -4.99 9.48
C ASP A 118 22.17 -5.85 9.29
N VAL A 119 22.34 -7.07 8.78
CA VAL A 119 21.23 -8.01 8.55
C VAL A 119 20.49 -8.31 9.87
N PHE A 120 21.23 -8.56 10.95
CA PHE A 120 20.64 -8.79 12.27
C PHE A 120 19.87 -7.58 12.78
N LYS A 121 20.41 -6.37 12.59
CA LYS A 121 19.74 -5.12 12.95
C LYS A 121 18.44 -4.94 12.16
N TYR A 122 18.45 -5.20 10.85
CA TYR A 122 17.25 -5.11 10.02
C TYR A 122 16.18 -6.13 10.43
N LEU A 123 16.55 -7.39 10.66
CA LEU A 123 15.63 -8.41 11.18
C LEU A 123 15.06 -8.03 12.55
N THR A 124 15.87 -7.42 13.41
CA THR A 124 15.43 -6.95 14.73
C THR A 124 14.46 -5.78 14.65
N ASN A 125 14.62 -4.89 13.67
CA ASN A 125 13.75 -3.74 13.48
C ASN A 125 12.58 -3.99 12.54
N LEU A 126 12.41 -5.23 12.07
CA LEU A 126 11.33 -5.61 11.17
C LEU A 126 9.96 -5.33 11.81
N ASP A 127 9.09 -4.62 11.07
CA ASP A 127 7.71 -4.34 11.49
C ASP A 127 6.85 -5.59 11.27
N ILE A 128 6.39 -6.17 12.37
CA ILE A 128 5.61 -7.41 12.36
C ILE A 128 4.20 -7.24 11.78
N ASN A 129 3.74 -6.00 11.59
CA ASN A 129 2.40 -5.70 11.05
C ASN A 129 2.37 -5.58 9.53
N LYS A 130 3.52 -5.77 8.86
CA LYS A 130 3.59 -5.78 7.39
C LYS A 130 2.99 -7.06 6.83
N SER A 131 2.44 -6.96 5.63
CA SER A 131 1.89 -8.10 4.89
C SER A 131 2.96 -9.14 4.61
N THR A 132 2.54 -10.39 4.56
CA THR A 132 3.36 -11.54 4.14
C THR A 132 3.63 -11.45 2.64
N GLY A 133 4.85 -11.81 2.22
CA GLY A 133 5.22 -11.87 0.81
C GLY A 133 4.58 -13.06 0.08
N THR A 134 4.90 -13.20 -1.20
CA THR A 134 4.44 -14.32 -2.04
C THR A 134 5.01 -15.67 -1.61
N ASP A 135 6.07 -15.68 -0.82
CA ASP A 135 6.70 -16.86 -0.21
C ASP A 135 5.92 -17.43 0.99
N GLY A 136 4.89 -16.74 1.47
CA GLY A 136 4.14 -17.16 2.65
C GLY A 136 4.88 -16.96 3.98
N VAL A 137 6.07 -16.35 3.98
CA VAL A 137 6.91 -16.19 5.16
C VAL A 137 6.66 -14.83 5.81
N GLY A 138 5.82 -14.81 6.84
CA GLY A 138 5.42 -13.56 7.49
C GLY A 138 6.54 -12.87 8.29
N PRO A 139 6.55 -11.54 8.43
CA PRO A 139 7.62 -10.81 9.15
C PRO A 139 7.87 -11.29 10.59
N ARG A 140 6.84 -11.78 11.26
CA ARG A 140 6.94 -12.32 12.62
C ARG A 140 7.86 -13.55 12.69
N ILE A 141 7.81 -14.46 11.71
CA ILE A 141 8.65 -15.66 11.73
C ILE A 141 10.11 -15.27 11.53
N LEU A 142 10.39 -14.39 10.56
CA LEU A 142 11.74 -13.87 10.27
C LEU A 142 12.38 -13.21 11.49
N LYS A 143 11.60 -12.42 12.23
CA LYS A 143 12.07 -11.72 13.43
C LYS A 143 12.39 -12.68 14.58
N VAL A 144 11.63 -13.77 14.72
CA VAL A 144 11.85 -14.79 15.75
C VAL A 144 13.04 -15.68 15.39
N SER A 145 13.17 -16.09 14.13
CA SER A 145 14.25 -16.96 13.64
C SER A 145 15.54 -16.23 13.29
N LYS A 146 15.62 -14.92 13.53
CA LYS A 146 16.72 -14.05 13.10
C LYS A 146 18.12 -14.56 13.45
N SER A 147 18.30 -15.17 14.62
CA SER A 147 19.61 -15.70 15.07
C SER A 147 20.07 -16.92 14.27
N ILE A 148 19.14 -17.61 13.60
CA ILE A 148 19.40 -18.80 12.79
C ILE A 148 19.61 -18.41 11.33
N ILE A 149 18.79 -17.48 10.83
CA ILE A 149 18.75 -17.15 9.39
C ILE A 149 19.70 -16.02 8.98
N VAL A 150 20.30 -15.30 9.95
CA VAL A 150 21.14 -14.12 9.66
C VAL A 150 22.29 -14.45 8.70
N ASP A 151 23.00 -15.54 8.95
CA ASP A 151 24.17 -15.92 8.13
C ASP A 151 23.76 -16.29 6.70
N SER A 152 22.67 -17.06 6.56
CA SER A 152 22.13 -17.45 5.25
C SER A 152 21.65 -16.23 4.45
N LEU A 153 20.93 -15.30 5.10
CA LEU A 153 20.46 -14.08 4.45
C LEU A 153 21.63 -13.17 4.07
N ASN A 154 22.62 -12.99 4.94
CA ASN A 154 23.81 -12.22 4.64
C ASN A 154 24.57 -12.77 3.43
N HIS A 155 24.71 -14.10 3.34
CA HIS A 155 25.35 -14.75 2.20
C HIS A 155 24.58 -14.50 0.91
N ILE A 156 23.26 -14.73 0.89
CA ILE A 156 22.41 -14.54 -0.31
C ILE A 156 22.42 -13.07 -0.75
N ILE A 157 22.26 -12.12 0.18
CA ILE A 157 22.27 -10.69 -0.12
C ILE A 157 23.62 -10.29 -0.74
N ASN A 158 24.73 -10.69 -0.14
CA ASN A 158 26.06 -10.36 -0.65
C ASN A 158 26.33 -11.03 -2.00
N LEU A 159 25.85 -12.25 -2.20
CA LEU A 159 25.94 -12.91 -3.50
C LEU A 159 25.20 -12.12 -4.58
N SER A 160 23.97 -11.67 -4.31
CA SER A 160 23.20 -10.84 -5.25
C SER A 160 23.88 -9.50 -5.52
N LEU A 161 24.44 -8.84 -4.49
CA LEU A 161 25.14 -7.56 -4.65
C LEU A 161 26.44 -7.70 -5.45
N CYS A 162 27.17 -8.80 -5.30
CA CYS A 162 28.41 -9.05 -6.03
C CYS A 162 28.18 -9.56 -7.46
N THR A 163 27.15 -10.36 -7.70
CA THR A 163 26.88 -10.98 -9.01
C THR A 163 25.93 -10.15 -9.88
N GLY A 164 25.17 -9.24 -9.29
CA GLY A 164 24.10 -8.52 -9.98
C GLY A 164 22.89 -9.38 -10.35
N MET A 165 22.84 -10.64 -9.89
CA MET A 165 21.74 -11.57 -10.16
C MET A 165 20.84 -11.68 -8.94
N MET A 166 19.54 -11.52 -9.15
CA MET A 166 18.52 -11.78 -8.12
C MET A 166 18.11 -13.25 -8.18
N THR A 167 18.21 -13.96 -7.06
CA THR A 167 18.02 -15.43 -6.98
C THR A 167 16.56 -15.92 -7.12
N TYR A 168 15.62 -15.08 -7.58
CA TYR A 168 14.19 -15.40 -7.63
C TYR A 168 13.64 -15.64 -9.06
N SER A 169 14.46 -15.65 -10.10
CA SER A 169 13.98 -15.53 -11.48
C SER A 169 13.51 -16.81 -12.18
N GLU A 170 13.38 -17.97 -11.52
CA GLU A 170 12.95 -19.21 -12.23
C GLU A 170 11.60 -19.79 -11.81
N ILE A 171 10.98 -19.38 -10.70
CA ILE A 171 9.77 -20.06 -10.20
C ILE A 171 8.47 -19.37 -10.63
N ALA A 172 8.50 -18.09 -11.04
CA ALA A 172 7.29 -17.33 -11.33
C ALA A 172 6.72 -17.52 -12.76
N VAL A 173 7.46 -18.15 -13.68
CA VAL A 173 7.01 -18.29 -15.08
C VAL A 173 6.16 -19.55 -15.30
N GLU A 174 6.23 -20.56 -14.41
CA GLU A 174 5.48 -21.81 -14.57
C GLU A 174 4.10 -21.84 -13.88
N SER A 175 3.70 -20.81 -13.13
CA SER A 175 2.42 -20.81 -12.41
C SER A 175 1.28 -20.03 -13.12
N TYR A 176 1.48 -19.60 -14.38
CA TYR A 176 0.48 -18.87 -15.17
C TYR A 176 0.31 -19.40 -16.62
N LEU A 177 0.65 -20.67 -16.86
CA LEU A 177 0.22 -21.44 -18.03
C LEU A 177 -0.59 -22.66 -17.56
#